data_AF-A0A9C9UBB7-F1
#
_entry.id   AF-A0A9C9UBB7-F1
#
_cell.length_a   1.000
_cell.length_b   1.000
_cell.length_c   1.000
_cell.angle_alpha   90.00
_cell.angle_beta   90.00
_cell.angle_gamma   90.00
#
_symmetry.space_group_name_H-M   'P 1'
#
loop_
_entity.id
_entity.type
_entity.pdbx_description
1 polymer ?
#
loop_
_entity_poly.entity_id
_entity_poly.type
_entity_poly.pdbx_seq_one_letter_code
_entity_poly.pdbx_strand_id
1 'polypeptide(L)'
;MASDRDARSTLIATGTGSGKTECFLYPLLDHCARHPGPGIKAIIIYPMNALATDQAKRFARTIHQLDGLKGRVQVGLFVGGLEDNPATGMGPENVITDKDVLRDEPPDILLTNYY
;
A
#
# COMPACT_ATOMS: atom_id res chain seq x y z
N MET A 1 -15.63 1.43 -13.12
CA MET A 1 -16.83 1.09 -12.35
C MET A 1 -16.58 1.59 -10.93
N ALA A 2 -17.02 2.81 -10.60
CA ALA A 2 -16.85 3.38 -9.26
C ALA A 2 -18.17 3.20 -8.51
N SER A 3 -18.13 2.58 -7.34
CA SER A 3 -19.28 2.53 -6.44
C SER A 3 -19.38 3.88 -5.73
N ASP A 4 -20.31 4.71 -6.18
CA ASP A 4 -20.76 5.96 -5.54
C ASP A 4 -21.58 5.64 -4.27
N ARG A 5 -21.06 4.77 -3.40
CA ARG A 5 -21.71 4.36 -2.16
C ARG A 5 -20.81 4.74 -0.99
N ASP A 6 -21.42 5.20 0.08
CA ASP A 6 -20.75 5.44 1.37
C ASP A 6 -19.84 4.26 1.75
N ALA A 7 -18.67 4.57 2.32
CA ALA A 7 -17.76 3.56 2.82
C ALA A 7 -18.46 2.69 3.88
N ARG A 8 -18.53 1.38 3.64
CA ARG A 8 -19.10 0.41 4.58
C ARG A 8 -18.01 -0.51 5.09
N SER A 9 -18.05 -0.79 6.39
CA SER A 9 -17.28 -1.90 6.96
C SER A 9 -17.63 -3.18 6.20
N THR A 10 -16.60 -3.80 5.60
CA THR A 10 -16.77 -4.92 4.68
C THR A 10 -15.90 -6.09 5.13
N LEU A 11 -16.51 -7.27 5.28
CA LEU A 11 -15.79 -8.53 5.50
C LEU A 11 -15.74 -9.31 4.19
N ILE A 12 -14.52 -9.55 3.69
CA ILE A 12 -14.30 -10.37 2.50
C ILE A 12 -13.87 -11.77 2.95
N ALA A 13 -14.78 -12.73 2.86
CA ALA A 13 -14.53 -14.13 3.19
C ALA A 13 -14.71 -15.02 1.95
N THR A 14 -13.60 -15.51 1.40
CA THR A 14 -13.58 -16.39 0.23
C THR A 14 -12.45 -17.41 0.36
N GLY A 15 -12.48 -18.48 -0.45
CA GLY A 15 -11.41 -19.48 -0.52
C GLY A 15 -10.05 -18.89 -0.92
N THR A 16 -8.98 -19.66 -0.78
CA THR A 16 -7.66 -19.28 -1.31
C THR A 16 -7.73 -19.10 -2.84
N GLY A 17 -6.97 -18.15 -3.38
CA GLY A 17 -6.97 -17.87 -4.83
C GLY A 17 -8.21 -17.15 -5.38
N SER A 18 -9.22 -16.85 -4.56
CA SER A 18 -10.46 -16.18 -5.01
C SER A 18 -10.36 -14.66 -5.18
N GLY A 19 -9.14 -14.10 -5.26
CA GLY A 19 -8.95 -12.68 -5.58
C GLY A 19 -9.10 -11.69 -4.42
N LYS A 20 -8.96 -12.12 -3.15
CA LYS A 20 -9.14 -11.24 -1.98
C LYS A 20 -8.23 -10.00 -2.02
N THR A 21 -6.99 -10.18 -2.46
CA THR A 21 -6.04 -9.07 -2.53
C THR A 21 -6.50 -8.02 -3.53
N GLU A 22 -6.94 -8.45 -4.70
CA GLU A 22 -7.44 -7.63 -5.78
C GLU A 22 -8.71 -6.88 -5.38
N CYS A 23 -9.59 -7.52 -4.59
CA CYS A 23 -10.83 -6.92 -4.10
C CYS A 23 -10.62 -5.66 -3.25
N PHE A 24 -9.50 -5.51 -2.55
CA PHE A 24 -9.18 -4.27 -1.81
C PHE A 24 -8.13 -3.42 -2.51
N LEU A 25 -7.17 -4.02 -3.22
CA LEU A 25 -6.03 -3.33 -3.82
C LEU A 25 -6.46 -2.27 -4.83
N TYR A 26 -7.21 -2.66 -5.86
CA TYR A 26 -7.58 -1.73 -6.94
C TYR A 26 -8.51 -0.60 -6.46
N PRO A 27 -9.56 -0.87 -5.65
CA PRO A 27 -10.37 0.22 -5.10
C PRO A 27 -9.56 1.19 -4.25
N LEU A 28 -8.57 0.71 -3.49
CA LEU A 28 -7.72 1.55 -2.65
C LEU A 28 -6.79 2.44 -3.48
N LEU A 29 -6.14 1.87 -4.49
CA LEU A 29 -5.26 2.61 -5.40
C LEU A 29 -6.03 3.69 -6.18
N ASP A 30 -7.22 3.34 -6.67
CA ASP A 30 -8.12 4.30 -7.34
C ASP A 30 -8.59 5.41 -6.39
N HIS A 31 -8.91 5.07 -5.14
CA HIS A 31 -9.24 6.08 -4.12
C HIS A 31 -8.08 7.06 -3.89
N CYS A 32 -6.85 6.57 -3.73
CA CYS A 32 -5.67 7.41 -3.51
C CYS A 32 -5.39 8.30 -4.72
N ALA A 33 -5.45 7.75 -5.94
CA ALA A 33 -5.23 8.50 -7.17
C ALA A 33 -6.26 9.62 -7.40
N ARG A 34 -7.50 9.43 -6.92
CA ARG A 34 -8.59 10.44 -7.01
C ARG A 34 -8.53 11.51 -5.93
N HIS A 35 -7.80 11.29 -4.84
CA HIS A 35 -7.69 12.24 -3.72
C HIS A 35 -6.22 12.63 -3.50
N PRO A 36 -5.56 13.29 -4.47
CA PRO A 36 -4.16 13.69 -4.30
C PRO A 36 -4.02 14.69 -3.15
N GLY A 37 -2.89 14.62 -2.45
CA GLY A 37 -2.58 15.51 -1.34
C GLY A 37 -1.76 14.80 -0.27
N PRO A 38 -1.15 15.54 0.67
CA PRO A 38 -0.30 14.97 1.69
C PRO A 38 -1.10 14.10 2.68
N GLY A 39 -0.44 13.09 3.25
CA GLY A 39 -0.96 12.29 4.36
C GLY A 39 -1.47 10.90 3.97
N ILE A 40 -1.55 10.06 4.99
CA ILE A 40 -1.96 8.65 4.89
C ILE A 40 -3.47 8.57 4.71
N LYS A 41 -3.89 7.99 3.58
CA LYS A 41 -5.28 7.73 3.20
C LYS A 41 -5.71 6.31 3.59
N ALA A 42 -4.75 5.40 3.71
CA ALA A 42 -5.00 4.02 4.08
C ALA A 42 -3.86 3.41 4.91
N ILE A 43 -4.23 2.63 5.91
CA ILE A 43 -3.30 1.78 6.68
C ILE A 43 -3.72 0.33 6.45
N ILE A 44 -2.75 -0.51 6.07
CA ILE A 44 -2.95 -1.95 5.92
C ILE A 44 -2.06 -2.65 6.94
N ILE A 45 -2.68 -3.47 7.78
CA ILE A 45 -2.01 -4.19 8.84
C ILE A 45 -1.93 -5.67 8.44
N TYR A 46 -0.73 -6.20 8.36
CA TYR A 46 -0.45 -7.61 8.09
C TYR A 46 -0.03 -8.36 9.35
N PRO A 47 -0.31 -9.67 9.43
CA PRO A 47 0.05 -10.49 10.57
C PRO A 47 1.54 -10.74 10.79
N MET A 48 2.36 -10.59 9.75
CA MET A 48 3.79 -10.89 9.82
C MET A 48 4.58 -10.00 8.86
N ASN A 49 5.85 -9.72 9.21
CA ASN A 49 6.77 -8.93 8.38
C ASN A 49 6.90 -9.51 6.97
N ALA A 50 7.11 -10.83 6.85
CA ALA A 50 7.27 -11.47 5.55
C ALA A 50 6.07 -11.22 4.62
N LEU A 51 4.85 -11.32 5.16
CA LEU A 51 3.65 -11.03 4.37
C LEU A 51 3.56 -9.55 4.02
N ALA A 52 3.87 -8.64 4.96
CA ALA A 52 3.90 -7.22 4.69
C ALA A 52 4.89 -6.85 3.57
N THR A 53 6.10 -7.41 3.62
CA THR A 53 7.14 -7.23 2.60
C THR A 53 6.71 -7.80 1.25
N ASP A 54 6.12 -8.99 1.20
CA ASP A 54 5.64 -9.59 -0.05
C ASP A 54 4.52 -8.77 -0.68
N GLN A 55 3.59 -8.27 0.14
CA GLN A 55 2.52 -7.41 -0.36
C GLN A 55 3.07 -6.04 -0.78
N ALA A 56 4.08 -5.49 -0.09
CA ALA A 56 4.73 -4.24 -0.49
C ALA A 56 5.33 -4.33 -1.91
N LYS A 57 6.04 -5.43 -2.22
CA LYS A 57 6.54 -5.69 -3.58
C LYS A 57 5.42 -5.77 -4.61
N ARG A 58 4.27 -6.32 -4.23
CA ARG A 58 3.09 -6.40 -5.10
C ARG A 58 2.50 -5.01 -5.37
N PHE A 59 2.40 -4.15 -4.35
CA PHE A 59 2.00 -2.75 -4.51
C PHE A 59 2.94 -2.00 -5.45
N ALA A 60 4.25 -2.11 -5.22
CA ALA A 60 5.27 -1.49 -6.06
C ALA A 60 5.12 -1.88 -7.54
N ARG A 61 5.03 -3.18 -7.83
CA ARG A 61 4.80 -3.71 -9.19
C ARG A 61 3.52 -3.18 -9.82
N THR A 62 2.41 -3.26 -9.09
CA THR A 62 1.10 -2.84 -9.60
C THR A 62 1.09 -1.36 -9.96
N ILE A 63 1.64 -0.51 -9.09
CA ILE A 63 1.73 0.93 -9.32
C ILE A 63 2.69 1.24 -10.47
N HIS A 64 3.82 0.55 -10.54
CA HIS A 64 4.82 0.78 -11.58
C HIS A 64 4.32 0.41 -12.99
N GLN A 65 3.46 -0.59 -13.10
CA GLN A 65 2.88 -1.06 -14.37
C GLN A 65 1.71 -0.19 -14.87
N LEU A 66 1.16 0.68 -14.02
CA LEU A 66 -0.01 1.48 -14.35
C LEU A 66 0.37 2.97 -14.37
N ASP A 67 0.49 3.55 -15.58
CA ASP A 67 0.87 4.96 -15.77
C ASP A 67 -0.06 5.95 -15.05
N GLY A 68 -1.32 5.56 -14.82
CA GLY A 68 -2.28 6.35 -14.05
C GLY A 68 -2.02 6.39 -12.54
N LEU A 69 -1.12 5.56 -12.02
CA LEU A 69 -0.75 5.45 -10.60
C LEU A 69 0.72 5.81 -10.34
N LYS A 70 1.61 5.48 -11.28
CA LYS A 70 3.04 5.73 -11.16
C LYS A 70 3.32 7.23 -10.95
N GLY A 71 4.00 7.56 -9.85
CA GLY A 71 4.30 8.95 -9.46
C GLY A 71 3.10 9.72 -8.91
N ARG A 72 1.93 9.10 -8.77
CA ARG A 72 0.71 9.69 -8.19
C ARG A 72 0.29 9.06 -6.88
N VAL A 73 0.65 7.80 -6.66
CA VAL A 73 0.37 7.06 -5.43
C VAL A 73 1.69 6.58 -4.83
N GLN A 74 1.97 6.97 -3.60
CA GLN A 74 3.10 6.55 -2.79
C GLN A 74 2.67 5.53 -1.75
N VAL A 75 3.50 4.51 -1.58
CA VAL A 75 3.31 3.44 -0.60
C VAL A 75 4.54 3.38 0.29
N GLY A 76 4.31 3.21 1.58
CA GLY A 76 5.33 2.96 2.58
C GLY A 76 5.16 1.62 3.26
N LEU A 77 6.26 1.02 3.71
CA LEU A 77 6.28 -0.13 4.58
C LEU A 77 6.99 0.23 5.88
N PHE A 78 6.25 0.20 6.99
CA PHE A 78 6.75 0.43 8.34
C PHE A 78 6.59 -0.83 9.16
N VAL A 79 7.65 -1.62 9.28
CA VAL A 79 7.69 -2.84 10.11
C VAL A 79 8.85 -2.79 11.09
N GLY A 80 8.73 -3.54 12.18
CA GLY A 80 9.82 -3.74 13.14
C GLY A 80 11.02 -4.44 12.50
N GLY A 81 12.23 -4.05 12.90
CA GLY A 81 13.49 -4.53 12.34
C GLY A 81 14.37 -3.40 11.77
N LEU A 82 15.64 -3.71 11.57
CA LEU A 82 16.57 -2.91 10.78
C LEU A 82 16.47 -3.38 9.33
N GLU A 83 16.26 -2.47 8.40
CA GLU A 83 16.51 -2.74 6.99
C GLU A 83 17.95 -2.33 6.67
N ASP A 84 18.70 -3.22 6.02
CA ASP A 84 20.11 -2.96 5.68
C ASP A 84 20.29 -1.81 4.68
N ASN A 85 19.26 -1.54 3.86
CA ASN A 85 19.26 -0.47 2.88
C ASN A 85 17.83 0.09 2.70
N PRO A 86 17.40 1.02 3.56
CA PRO A 86 16.07 1.60 3.47
C PRO A 86 15.91 2.40 2.17
N ALA A 87 14.78 2.20 1.51
CA ALA A 87 14.44 2.93 0.29
C ALA A 87 13.74 4.24 0.64
N THR A 88 14.28 5.36 0.15
CA THR A 88 13.69 6.69 0.29
C THR A 88 12.60 6.99 -0.74
N GLY A 89 12.42 6.11 -1.73
CA GLY A 89 11.47 6.29 -2.82
C GLY A 89 10.97 4.96 -3.37
N MET A 90 9.90 5.01 -4.16
CA MET A 90 9.34 3.82 -4.81
C MET A 90 10.11 3.44 -6.08
N GLY A 91 10.24 2.14 -6.32
CA GLY A 91 10.75 1.56 -7.56
C GLY A 91 9.83 0.45 -8.10
N PRO A 92 10.26 -0.30 -9.12
CA PRO A 92 9.47 -1.39 -9.69
C PRO A 92 9.13 -2.50 -8.69
N GLU A 93 10.02 -2.77 -7.73
CA GLU A 93 9.91 -3.88 -6.77
C GLU A 93 10.01 -3.43 -5.31
N ASN A 94 10.11 -2.12 -5.04
CA ASN A 94 10.27 -1.59 -3.70
C ASN A 94 9.32 -0.41 -3.44
N VAL A 95 8.89 -0.31 -2.19
CA VAL A 95 8.14 0.84 -1.65
C VAL A 95 9.08 1.69 -0.79
N ILE A 96 8.59 2.79 -0.23
CA ILE A 96 9.36 3.60 0.73
C ILE A 96 9.48 2.81 2.05
N THR A 97 10.70 2.65 2.55
CA THR A 97 10.96 1.93 3.81
C THR A 97 11.82 2.73 4.79
N ASP A 98 12.40 3.85 4.33
CA ASP A 98 13.11 4.79 5.19
C ASP A 98 12.16 5.44 6.20
N LYS A 99 12.41 5.23 7.49
CA LYS A 99 11.51 5.64 8.58
C LYS A 99 11.47 7.15 8.78
N ASP A 100 12.52 7.86 8.41
CA ASP A 100 12.55 9.32 8.52
C ASP A 100 11.78 9.92 7.35
N VAL A 101 11.96 9.39 6.13
CA VAL A 101 11.12 9.77 4.98
C VAL A 101 9.64 9.48 5.24
N LEU A 102 9.29 8.31 5.77
CA LEU A 102 7.89 7.98 6.10
C LEU A 102 7.27 8.92 7.14
N ARG A 103 8.08 9.54 8.00
CA ARG A 103 7.65 10.48 9.04
C ARG A 103 7.50 11.89 8.49
N ASP A 104 8.49 12.34 7.71
CA ASP A 104 8.56 13.70 7.18
C ASP A 104 7.67 13.89 5.95
N GLU A 105 7.54 12.85 5.12
CA GLU A 105 6.74 12.80 3.90
C GLU A 105 5.81 11.56 3.92
N PRO A 106 4.67 11.62 4.65
CA PRO A 106 3.82 10.46 4.83
C PRO A 106 3.22 9.99 3.48
N PRO A 107 3.28 8.68 3.17
CA PRO A 107 2.76 8.12 1.91
C PRO A 107 1.23 8.10 1.89
N ASP A 108 0.63 7.85 0.72
CA ASP A 108 -0.82 7.62 0.61
C ASP A 108 -1.27 6.37 1.34
N ILE A 109 -0.46 5.30 1.26
CA ILE A 109 -0.76 3.99 1.84
C ILE A 109 0.40 3.55 2.72
N LEU A 110 0.11 3.23 3.98
CA LEU A 110 1.08 2.67 4.92
C LEU A 110 0.80 1.18 5.17
N LEU A 111 1.76 0.33 4.80
CA LEU A 111 1.77 -1.08 5.15
C LEU A 111 2.52 -1.25 6.47
N THR A 112 1.94 -1.99 7.41
CA THR A 112 2.57 -2.26 8.70
C THR A 112 2.18 -3.64 9.23
N ASN A 113 2.70 -3.98 10.39
CA ASN A 113 2.39 -5.18 11.16
C ASN A 113 2.02 -4.77 12.60
N TYR A 114 1.59 -5.72 13.43
CA TYR A 114 1.24 -5.46 14.83
C TYR A 114 2.28 -5.95 15.85
N TYR A 115 3.50 -6.28 15.39
CA TYR A 115 4.60 -6.79 16.23
C TYR A 115 5.87 -5.97 16.11
#